data_AF-A0A2I2ZBT5-F1
#
_entry.id   AF-A0A2I2ZBT5-F1
#
_cell.length_a   1.000
_cell.length_b   1.000
_cell.length_c   1.000
_cell.angle_alpha   90.00
_cell.angle_beta   90.00
_cell.angle_gamma   90.00
#
_symmetry.space_group_name_H-M   'P 1'
#
loop_
_entity.id
_entity.type
_entity.pdbx_description
1 polymer ?
#
loop_
_entity_poly.entity_id
_entity_poly.type
_entity_poly.pdbx_seq_one_letter_code
_entity_poly.pdbx_strand_id
1 'polypeptide(L)'
;MKEQLPDLHSHFSDLNLEAHMYASQWFLTLFTAKFPLCMVFHIIDLLLCEGLNIIFHVALALLKTSKEDLLQADFEGALKFFRVQLPKRYRAEENARRLMEQACNIKAEDKADVLNKELLLTKQRLVETEEEKRKQEEETAQLKEVFRKQLEKAEYEIKKTTAIIAEYKQICSQLSTRLEKQQAASKEELEVVKGKMMACKHCSDIFSKEGALKLAATSREDQGIETDDEKDSLKKQLREMELELAQTKLQLVEAKCKIQELEHQRGALMNEIQAAKNSWFSKTLNSIKTATGTQPLQPAPVTQPPKEST
;
A
#
# COMPACT_ATOMS: atom_id res chain seq x y z
N MET A 1 -16.03 20.12 -39.25
CA MET A 1 -17.23 20.78 -39.84
C MET A 1 -18.34 20.91 -38.82
N LYS A 2 -19.00 19.83 -38.37
CA LYS A 2 -20.15 19.90 -37.44
C LYS A 2 -19.98 20.85 -36.25
N GLU A 3 -18.81 20.84 -35.60
CA GLU A 3 -18.53 21.67 -34.43
C GLU A 3 -18.09 23.09 -34.80
N GLN A 4 -17.10 23.25 -35.70
CA GLN A 4 -16.52 24.55 -36.07
C GLN A 4 -17.33 25.37 -37.10
N LEU A 5 -18.21 24.74 -37.88
CA LEU A 5 -18.98 25.35 -38.98
C LEU A 5 -20.41 24.75 -39.04
N PRO A 6 -21.23 24.89 -37.98
CA PRO A 6 -22.53 24.22 -37.86
C PRO A 6 -23.51 24.61 -38.98
N ASP A 7 -23.65 25.90 -39.28
CA ASP A 7 -24.61 26.39 -40.28
C ASP A 7 -24.31 25.83 -41.68
N LEU A 8 -23.03 25.81 -42.06
CA LEU A 8 -22.57 25.25 -43.35
C LEU A 8 -22.74 23.73 -43.39
N HIS A 9 -22.56 23.05 -42.25
CA HIS A 9 -22.82 21.61 -42.16
C HIS A 9 -24.31 21.29 -42.31
N SER A 10 -25.21 22.08 -41.71
CA SER A 10 -26.66 21.95 -41.91
C SER A 10 -27.01 22.12 -43.38
N HIS A 11 -26.60 23.24 -44.00
CA HIS A 11 -26.87 23.52 -45.42
C HIS A 11 -26.37 22.40 -46.34
N PHE A 12 -25.19 21.83 -46.07
CA PHE A 12 -24.68 20.70 -46.85
C PHE A 12 -25.48 19.42 -46.63
N SER A 13 -26.02 19.19 -45.43
CA SER A 13 -26.94 18.08 -45.16
C SER A 13 -28.29 18.27 -45.86
N ASP A 14 -28.83 19.49 -45.87
CA ASP A 14 -30.08 19.85 -46.54
C ASP A 14 -29.98 19.73 -48.08
N LEU A 15 -28.78 19.95 -48.64
CA LEU A 15 -28.46 19.74 -50.05
C LEU A 15 -28.00 18.31 -50.40
N ASN A 16 -27.93 17.38 -49.44
CA ASN A 16 -27.32 16.05 -49.59
C ASN A 16 -25.87 16.08 -50.16
N LEU A 17 -25.11 17.15 -49.88
CA LEU A 17 -23.76 17.37 -50.38
C LEU A 17 -22.72 16.73 -49.46
N GLU A 18 -22.28 15.52 -49.80
CA GLU A 18 -21.30 14.78 -49.01
C GLU A 18 -19.85 15.22 -49.24
N ALA A 19 -19.01 15.10 -48.19
CA ALA A 19 -17.59 15.44 -48.24
C ALA A 19 -16.82 14.69 -49.34
N HIS A 20 -17.21 13.46 -49.67
CA HIS A 20 -16.55 12.68 -50.72
C HIS A 20 -16.70 13.31 -52.12
N MET A 21 -17.76 14.11 -52.35
CA MET A 21 -18.07 14.71 -53.65
C MET A 21 -17.14 15.87 -54.01
N TYR A 22 -16.63 16.61 -53.00
CA TYR A 22 -15.77 17.78 -53.21
C TYR A 22 -14.35 17.65 -52.63
N ALA A 23 -14.17 16.93 -51.52
CA ALA A 23 -12.90 16.89 -50.79
C ALA A 23 -12.02 15.66 -51.09
N SER A 24 -12.53 14.61 -51.77
CA SER A 24 -11.73 13.38 -52.02
C SER A 24 -10.38 13.67 -52.67
N GLN A 25 -10.33 14.58 -53.66
CA GLN A 25 -9.07 14.96 -54.32
C GLN A 25 -8.15 15.78 -53.40
N TRP A 26 -8.68 16.51 -52.42
CA TRP A 26 -7.88 17.31 -51.48
C TRP A 26 -7.00 16.40 -50.63
N PHE A 27 -7.60 15.34 -50.07
CA PHE A 27 -6.89 14.35 -49.25
C PHE A 27 -6.02 13.42 -50.10
N LEU A 28 -6.54 12.84 -51.18
CA LEU A 28 -5.80 11.85 -51.99
C LEU A 28 -4.61 12.45 -52.77
N THR A 29 -4.68 13.74 -53.11
CA THR A 29 -3.63 14.40 -53.92
C THR A 29 -2.90 15.51 -53.15
N LEU A 30 -3.16 15.68 -51.86
CA LEU A 30 -2.59 16.75 -51.03
C LEU A 30 -2.78 18.12 -51.70
N PHE A 31 -4.00 18.37 -52.19
CA PHE A 31 -4.43 19.54 -52.99
C PHE A 31 -3.74 19.75 -54.37
N THR A 32 -2.69 18.99 -54.71
CA THR A 32 -1.87 19.18 -55.93
C THR A 32 -2.67 19.16 -57.24
N ALA A 33 -3.76 18.38 -57.33
CA ALA A 33 -4.47 18.14 -58.59
C ALA A 33 -5.34 19.31 -59.10
N LYS A 34 -5.63 20.31 -58.25
CA LYS A 34 -6.54 21.42 -58.58
C LYS A 34 -6.06 22.80 -58.14
N PHE A 35 -5.24 22.90 -57.09
CA PHE A 35 -4.84 24.18 -56.51
C PHE A 35 -3.52 24.72 -57.12
N PRO A 36 -3.30 26.05 -57.10
CA PRO A 36 -2.09 26.66 -57.63
C PRO A 36 -0.83 26.23 -56.88
N LEU A 37 0.30 26.09 -57.59
CA LEU A 37 1.55 25.57 -57.01
C LEU A 37 2.06 26.40 -55.82
N CYS A 38 1.89 27.72 -55.81
CA CYS A 38 2.27 28.57 -54.67
C CYS A 38 1.55 28.19 -53.36
N MET A 39 0.25 27.87 -53.43
CA MET A 39 -0.50 27.36 -52.29
C MET A 39 -0.07 25.92 -51.94
N VAL A 40 0.12 25.08 -52.95
CA VAL A 40 0.50 23.67 -52.74
C VAL A 40 1.86 23.55 -52.06
N PHE A 41 2.86 24.36 -52.43
CA PHE A 41 4.17 24.33 -51.78
C PHE A 41 4.08 24.62 -50.28
N HIS A 42 3.35 25.66 -49.86
CA HIS A 42 3.14 25.92 -48.43
C HIS A 42 2.40 24.79 -47.71
N ILE A 43 1.45 24.11 -48.36
CA ILE A 43 0.78 22.93 -47.80
C ILE A 43 1.78 21.79 -47.60
N ILE A 44 2.71 21.58 -48.54
CA ILE A 44 3.75 20.57 -48.42
C ILE A 44 4.77 20.95 -47.33
N ASP A 45 5.18 22.22 -47.24
CA ASP A 45 6.08 22.70 -46.17
C ASP A 45 5.49 22.42 -44.78
N LEU A 46 4.22 22.78 -44.58
CA LEU A 46 3.51 22.50 -43.34
C LEU A 46 3.26 21.01 -43.14
N LEU A 47 2.98 20.23 -44.18
CA LEU A 47 2.79 18.78 -44.10
C LEU A 47 4.06 18.06 -43.62
N LEU A 48 5.22 18.48 -44.12
CA LEU A 48 6.53 17.93 -43.73
C LEU A 48 6.92 18.35 -42.31
N CYS A 49 6.53 19.54 -41.87
CA CYS A 49 6.81 20.04 -40.53
C CYS A 49 5.85 19.49 -39.46
N GLU A 50 4.56 19.37 -39.78
CA GLU A 50 3.46 19.21 -38.82
C GLU A 50 2.63 17.93 -39.00
N GLY A 51 2.90 17.17 -40.06
CA GLY A 51 2.24 15.89 -40.38
C GLY A 51 0.87 16.02 -41.06
N LEU A 52 0.30 14.86 -41.43
CA LEU A 52 -0.92 14.72 -42.24
C LEU A 52 -2.14 15.48 -41.71
N ASN A 53 -2.19 15.76 -40.41
CA ASN A 53 -3.32 16.48 -39.81
C ASN A 53 -3.48 17.89 -40.41
N ILE A 54 -2.44 18.54 -40.93
CA ILE A 54 -2.58 19.88 -41.55
C ILE A 54 -3.56 19.89 -42.72
N ILE A 55 -3.71 18.78 -43.45
CA ILE A 55 -4.63 18.66 -44.60
C ILE A 55 -6.08 18.91 -44.18
N PHE A 56 -6.47 18.48 -42.97
CA PHE A 56 -7.79 18.78 -42.40
C PHE A 56 -7.95 20.25 -42.05
N HIS A 57 -6.92 20.87 -41.45
CA HIS A 57 -6.96 22.30 -41.08
C HIS A 57 -7.03 23.20 -42.32
N VAL A 58 -6.31 22.87 -43.40
CA VAL A 58 -6.40 23.58 -44.69
C VAL A 58 -7.78 23.39 -45.32
N ALA A 59 -8.33 22.17 -45.30
CA ALA A 59 -9.70 21.93 -45.78
C ALA A 59 -10.76 22.73 -44.99
N LEU A 60 -10.60 22.82 -43.66
CA LEU A 60 -11.47 23.61 -42.80
C LEU A 60 -11.29 25.12 -43.03
N ALA A 61 -10.06 25.61 -43.23
CA ALA A 61 -9.79 27.01 -43.55
C ALA A 61 -10.39 27.42 -44.92
N LEU A 62 -10.34 26.54 -45.92
CA LEU A 62 -10.98 26.74 -47.22
C LEU A 62 -12.50 26.89 -47.10
N LEU A 63 -13.13 26.02 -46.30
CA LEU A 63 -14.57 26.05 -46.03
C LEU A 63 -14.98 27.27 -45.19
N LYS A 64 -14.23 27.59 -44.12
CA LYS A 64 -14.43 28.76 -43.23
C LYS A 64 -14.33 30.07 -44.02
N THR A 65 -13.37 30.19 -44.94
CA THR A 65 -13.17 31.37 -45.80
C THR A 65 -14.23 31.50 -46.90
N SER A 66 -14.84 30.39 -47.31
CA SER A 66 -15.84 30.35 -48.40
C SER A 66 -17.27 30.18 -47.90
N LYS A 67 -17.50 30.30 -46.58
CA LYS A 67 -18.77 29.98 -45.92
C LYS A 67 -19.95 30.71 -46.58
N GLU A 68 -19.84 32.03 -46.75
CA GLU A 68 -20.93 32.87 -47.27
C GLU A 68 -21.27 32.55 -48.73
N ASP A 69 -20.28 32.27 -49.57
CA ASP A 69 -20.51 31.85 -50.97
C ASP A 69 -21.21 30.48 -51.03
N LEU A 70 -20.84 29.57 -50.13
CA LEU A 70 -21.35 28.20 -50.09
C LEU A 70 -22.76 28.11 -49.48
N LEU A 71 -23.10 28.98 -48.54
CA LEU A 71 -24.46 29.09 -47.98
C LEU A 71 -25.48 29.65 -48.98
N GLN A 72 -25.03 30.44 -49.95
CA GLN A 72 -25.88 30.98 -51.03
C GLN A 72 -25.99 30.04 -52.24
N ALA A 73 -25.17 28.99 -52.29
CA ALA A 73 -25.14 28.05 -53.40
C ALA A 73 -26.14 26.89 -53.21
N ASP A 74 -26.74 26.46 -54.31
CA ASP A 74 -27.41 25.17 -54.42
C ASP A 74 -26.38 24.03 -54.66
N PHE A 75 -26.86 22.80 -54.83
CA PHE A 75 -26.00 21.62 -55.01
C PHE A 75 -25.04 21.76 -56.22
N GLU A 76 -25.53 22.17 -57.39
CA GLU A 76 -24.68 22.35 -58.58
C GLU A 76 -23.73 23.54 -58.40
N GLY A 77 -24.23 24.66 -57.86
CA GLY A 77 -23.47 25.86 -57.54
C GLY A 77 -22.29 25.56 -56.61
N ALA A 78 -22.49 24.77 -55.57
CA ALA A 78 -21.46 24.38 -54.61
C ALA A 78 -20.37 23.52 -55.28
N LEU A 79 -20.75 22.48 -56.05
CA LEU A 79 -19.78 21.65 -56.79
C LEU A 79 -19.00 22.45 -57.83
N LYS A 80 -19.67 23.37 -58.55
CA LYS A 80 -19.04 24.29 -59.50
C LYS A 80 -18.10 25.28 -58.81
N PHE A 81 -18.47 25.77 -57.63
CA PHE A 81 -17.63 26.63 -56.79
C PHE A 81 -16.34 25.90 -56.39
N PHE A 82 -16.44 24.71 -55.79
CA PHE A 82 -15.29 23.90 -55.39
C PHE A 82 -14.35 23.57 -56.57
N ARG A 83 -14.90 23.22 -57.73
CA ARG A 83 -14.13 22.82 -58.92
C ARG A 83 -13.46 23.99 -59.64
N VAL A 84 -14.07 25.18 -59.65
CA VAL A 84 -13.67 26.28 -60.56
C VAL A 84 -13.34 27.58 -59.84
N GLN A 85 -14.14 27.98 -58.85
CA GLN A 85 -13.99 29.30 -58.20
C GLN A 85 -12.95 29.23 -57.07
N LEU A 86 -13.06 28.23 -56.20
CA LEU A 86 -12.20 28.07 -55.03
C LEU A 86 -10.70 28.02 -55.39
N PRO A 87 -10.23 27.22 -56.38
CA PRO A 87 -8.80 27.17 -56.70
C PRO A 87 -8.28 28.45 -57.38
N LYS A 88 -9.16 29.25 -58.01
CA LYS A 88 -8.77 30.53 -58.62
C LYS A 88 -8.44 31.59 -57.57
N ARG A 89 -9.10 31.57 -56.39
CA ARG A 89 -8.87 32.54 -55.30
C ARG A 89 -7.43 32.52 -54.78
N TYR A 90 -6.79 31.35 -54.75
CA TYR A 90 -5.44 31.14 -54.20
C TYR A 90 -4.31 31.17 -55.24
N ARG A 91 -4.53 31.83 -56.39
CA ARG A 91 -3.48 32.09 -57.39
C ARG A 91 -2.53 33.21 -56.97
N ALA A 92 -3.03 34.17 -56.19
CA ALA A 92 -2.20 35.20 -55.58
C ALA A 92 -1.53 34.63 -54.33
N GLU A 93 -0.22 34.84 -54.19
CA GLU A 93 0.58 34.33 -53.08
C GLU A 93 0.04 34.80 -51.72
N GLU A 94 -0.37 36.08 -51.62
CA GLU A 94 -0.95 36.66 -50.40
C GLU A 94 -2.19 35.91 -49.90
N ASN A 95 -3.08 35.51 -50.82
CA ASN A 95 -4.27 34.73 -50.47
C ASN A 95 -3.90 33.32 -50.00
N ALA A 96 -2.85 32.73 -50.58
CA ALA A 96 -2.34 31.43 -50.15
C ALA A 96 -1.72 31.54 -48.74
N ARG A 97 -0.86 32.53 -48.49
CA ARG A 97 -0.24 32.77 -47.17
C ARG A 97 -1.29 32.98 -46.07
N ARG A 98 -2.28 33.85 -46.31
CA ARG A 98 -3.38 34.10 -45.39
C ARG A 98 -4.22 32.85 -45.09
N LEU A 99 -4.41 31.95 -46.08
CA LEU A 99 -5.07 30.67 -45.87
C LEU A 99 -4.25 29.74 -44.95
N MET A 100 -2.92 29.72 -45.11
CA MET A 100 -2.03 28.93 -44.25
C MET A 100 -2.06 29.45 -42.80
N GLU A 101 -2.00 30.77 -42.60
CA GLU A 101 -2.15 31.39 -41.29
C GLU A 101 -3.48 30.99 -40.62
N GLN A 102 -4.59 31.01 -41.36
CA GLN A 102 -5.88 30.54 -40.88
C GLN A 102 -5.88 29.05 -40.52
N ALA A 103 -5.26 28.19 -41.33
CA ALA A 103 -5.14 26.76 -41.03
C ALA A 103 -4.31 26.50 -39.76
N CYS A 104 -3.19 27.22 -39.59
CA CYS A 104 -2.38 27.17 -38.38
C CYS A 104 -3.13 27.69 -37.14
N ASN A 105 -3.96 28.74 -37.29
CA ASN A 105 -4.79 29.25 -36.19
C ASN A 105 -5.86 28.23 -35.77
N ILE A 106 -6.57 27.59 -36.70
CA ILE A 106 -7.53 26.52 -36.38
C ILE A 106 -6.84 25.39 -35.61
N LYS A 107 -5.63 24.98 -36.04
CA LYS A 107 -4.84 23.99 -35.32
C LYS A 107 -4.47 24.42 -33.89
N ALA A 108 -4.13 25.71 -33.71
CA ALA A 108 -3.81 26.26 -32.41
C ALA A 108 -5.03 26.31 -31.48
N GLU A 109 -6.21 26.68 -32.03
CA GLU A 109 -7.52 26.61 -31.36
C GLU A 109 -7.81 25.17 -30.90
N ASP A 110 -7.80 24.19 -31.81
CA ASP A 110 -8.06 22.78 -31.50
C ASP A 110 -7.09 22.22 -30.43
N LYS A 111 -5.80 22.58 -30.49
CA LYS A 111 -4.80 22.18 -29.49
C LYS A 111 -5.03 22.85 -28.13
N ALA A 112 -5.45 24.12 -28.11
CA ALA A 112 -5.77 24.83 -26.87
C ALA A 112 -6.96 24.19 -26.16
N ASP A 113 -8.01 23.81 -26.89
CA ASP A 113 -9.20 23.16 -26.32
C ASP A 113 -8.90 21.78 -25.74
N VAL A 114 -8.07 20.97 -26.42
CA VAL A 114 -7.58 19.70 -25.86
C VAL A 114 -6.80 19.93 -24.57
N LEU A 115 -5.84 20.85 -24.55
CA LEU A 115 -5.04 21.16 -23.36
C LEU A 115 -5.88 21.73 -22.21
N ASN A 116 -6.89 22.57 -22.50
CA ASN A 116 -7.82 23.09 -21.51
C ASN A 116 -8.64 21.96 -20.87
N LYS A 117 -9.09 20.98 -21.66
CA LYS A 117 -9.83 19.80 -21.18
C LYS A 117 -8.95 18.89 -20.32
N GLU A 118 -7.72 18.62 -20.75
CA GLU A 118 -6.74 17.83 -19.98
C GLU A 118 -6.34 18.52 -18.66
N LEU A 119 -6.19 19.85 -18.68
CA LEU A 119 -5.91 20.66 -17.50
C LEU A 119 -7.07 20.59 -16.49
N LEU A 120 -8.33 20.69 -16.95
CA LEU A 120 -9.51 20.59 -16.09
C LEU A 120 -9.59 19.20 -15.43
N LEU A 121 -9.46 18.13 -16.20
CA LEU A 121 -9.46 16.75 -15.70
C LEU A 121 -8.31 16.51 -14.70
N THR A 122 -7.14 17.09 -14.95
CA THR A 122 -5.98 16.96 -14.04
C THR A 122 -6.17 17.74 -12.75
N LYS A 123 -6.76 18.95 -12.80
CA LYS A 123 -7.13 19.71 -11.60
C LYS A 123 -8.15 18.96 -10.74
N GLN A 124 -9.17 18.34 -11.35
CA GLN A 124 -10.15 17.55 -10.62
C GLN A 124 -9.50 16.36 -9.89
N ARG A 125 -8.69 15.56 -10.59
CA ARG A 125 -7.95 14.43 -9.98
C ARG A 125 -7.02 14.87 -8.85
N LEU A 126 -6.41 16.05 -8.95
CA LEU A 126 -5.57 16.60 -7.88
C LEU A 126 -6.40 16.83 -6.60
N VAL A 127 -7.55 17.50 -6.71
CA VAL A 127 -8.45 17.73 -5.56
C VAL A 127 -8.91 16.42 -4.93
N GLU A 128 -9.36 15.46 -5.74
CA GLU A 128 -9.77 14.12 -5.26
C GLU A 128 -8.61 13.39 -4.54
N THR A 129 -7.38 13.54 -5.02
CA THR A 129 -6.18 12.96 -4.41
C THR A 129 -5.79 13.68 -3.11
N GLU A 130 -5.93 15.01 -3.05
CA GLU A 130 -5.66 15.81 -1.86
C GLU A 130 -6.67 15.53 -0.73
N GLU A 131 -7.94 15.34 -1.06
CA GLU A 131 -8.99 14.96 -0.10
C GLU A 131 -8.77 13.56 0.47
N GLU A 132 -8.50 12.55 -0.38
CA GLU A 132 -8.20 11.20 0.08
C GLU A 132 -6.90 11.15 0.90
N LYS A 133 -5.86 11.92 0.51
CA LYS A 133 -4.65 12.07 1.33
C LYS A 133 -4.97 12.66 2.71
N ARG A 134 -5.77 13.74 2.79
CA ARG A 134 -6.15 14.37 4.06
C ARG A 134 -6.86 13.37 4.97
N LYS A 135 -7.81 12.60 4.41
CA LYS A 135 -8.51 11.53 5.13
C LYS A 135 -7.56 10.44 5.64
N GLN A 136 -6.60 9.99 4.84
CA GLN A 136 -5.59 9.02 5.27
C GLN A 136 -4.66 9.57 6.37
N GLU A 137 -4.34 10.87 6.34
CA GLU A 137 -3.59 11.55 7.41
C GLU A 137 -4.42 11.63 8.72
N GLU A 138 -5.72 11.92 8.62
CA GLU A 138 -6.67 11.91 9.76
C GLU A 138 -6.81 10.51 10.38
N GLU A 139 -7.04 9.47 9.56
CA GLU A 139 -7.11 8.06 10.01
C GLU A 139 -5.79 7.61 10.66
N THR A 140 -4.65 7.98 10.07
CA THR A 140 -3.32 7.70 10.61
C THR A 140 -3.10 8.39 11.97
N ALA A 141 -3.58 9.63 12.13
CA ALA A 141 -3.49 10.35 13.40
C ALA A 141 -4.35 9.70 14.48
N GLN A 142 -5.59 9.31 14.16
CA GLN A 142 -6.48 8.58 15.08
C GLN A 142 -5.88 7.23 15.50
N LEU A 143 -5.32 6.47 14.55
CA LEU A 143 -4.69 5.18 14.84
C LEU A 143 -3.46 5.31 15.75
N LYS A 144 -2.61 6.33 15.51
CA LYS A 144 -1.48 6.66 16.39
C LYS A 144 -1.94 7.01 17.81
N GLU A 145 -3.02 7.78 17.94
CA GLU A 145 -3.61 8.14 19.23
C GLU A 145 -4.13 6.92 20.01
N VAL A 146 -4.80 5.99 19.32
CA VAL A 146 -5.25 4.72 19.91
C VAL A 146 -4.06 3.89 20.38
N PHE A 147 -3.03 3.71 19.55
CA PHE A 147 -1.83 2.97 19.95
C PHE A 147 -1.11 3.61 21.14
N ARG A 148 -1.00 4.95 21.19
CA ARG A 148 -0.40 5.66 22.32
C ARG A 148 -1.12 5.34 23.63
N LYS A 149 -2.46 5.46 23.65
CA LYS A 149 -3.27 5.16 24.85
C LYS A 149 -3.16 3.71 25.31
N GLN A 150 -3.04 2.75 24.38
CA GLN A 150 -2.87 1.34 24.74
C GLN A 150 -1.46 1.06 25.27
N LEU A 151 -0.43 1.72 24.73
CA LEU A 151 0.94 1.62 25.24
C LEU A 151 1.05 2.19 26.66
N GLU A 152 0.48 3.37 26.93
CA GLU A 152 0.42 3.99 28.26
C GLU A 152 -0.25 3.07 29.30
N LYS A 153 -1.37 2.42 28.93
CA LYS A 153 -2.05 1.42 29.79
C LYS A 153 -1.20 0.18 30.04
N ALA A 154 -0.56 -0.35 29.01
CA ALA A 154 0.32 -1.51 29.14
C ALA A 154 1.52 -1.21 30.04
N GLU A 155 2.15 -0.04 29.87
CA GLU A 155 3.21 0.43 30.77
C GLU A 155 2.74 0.59 32.21
N TYR A 156 1.53 1.10 32.43
CA TYR A 156 0.97 1.24 33.77
C TYR A 156 0.75 -0.11 34.45
N GLU A 157 0.15 -1.09 33.76
CA GLU A 157 -0.03 -2.43 34.31
C GLU A 157 1.30 -3.19 34.48
N ILE A 158 2.30 -2.96 33.62
CA ILE A 158 3.67 -3.46 33.83
C ILE A 158 4.29 -2.86 35.11
N LYS A 159 4.17 -1.55 35.33
CA LYS A 159 4.67 -0.88 36.54
C LYS A 159 4.00 -1.44 37.81
N LYS A 160 2.67 -1.59 37.77
CA LYS A 160 1.85 -2.14 38.86
C LYS A 160 2.19 -3.60 39.17
N THR A 161 2.24 -4.47 38.16
CA THR A 161 2.62 -5.88 38.34
C THR A 161 4.06 -6.03 38.83
N THR A 162 4.99 -5.21 38.33
CA THR A 162 6.37 -5.18 38.82
C THR A 162 6.46 -4.79 40.30
N ALA A 163 5.68 -3.80 40.75
CA ALA A 163 5.61 -3.40 42.15
C ALA A 163 5.07 -4.54 43.05
N ILE A 164 3.95 -5.17 42.65
CA ILE A 164 3.36 -6.32 43.37
C ILE A 164 4.36 -7.48 43.46
N ILE A 165 5.12 -7.77 42.39
CA ILE A 165 6.16 -8.81 42.40
C ILE A 165 7.30 -8.45 43.35
N ALA A 166 7.68 -7.17 43.44
CA ALA A 166 8.71 -6.71 44.38
C ALA A 166 8.25 -6.83 45.84
N GLU A 167 7.01 -6.41 46.14
CA GLU A 167 6.39 -6.58 47.47
C GLU A 167 6.28 -8.05 47.85
N TYR A 168 5.80 -8.91 46.94
CA TYR A 168 5.71 -10.36 47.17
C TYR A 168 7.09 -10.97 47.50
N LYS A 169 8.12 -10.66 46.71
CA LYS A 169 9.50 -11.10 46.98
C LYS A 169 10.01 -10.63 48.34
N GLN A 170 9.70 -9.40 48.73
CA GLN A 170 10.06 -8.84 50.03
C GLN A 170 9.37 -9.58 51.18
N ILE A 171 8.08 -9.89 51.05
CA ILE A 171 7.33 -10.69 52.03
C ILE A 171 7.93 -12.11 52.14
N CYS A 172 8.20 -12.78 51.02
CA CYS A 172 8.85 -14.10 51.02
C CYS A 172 10.20 -14.08 51.74
N SER A 173 11.06 -13.09 51.46
CA SER A 173 12.35 -12.93 52.13
C SER A 173 12.20 -12.73 53.65
N GLN A 174 11.26 -11.87 54.07
CA GLN A 174 10.99 -11.65 55.50
C GLN A 174 10.47 -12.90 56.21
N LEU A 175 9.61 -13.69 55.54
CA LEU A 175 9.09 -14.94 56.08
C LEU A 175 10.20 -15.99 56.21
N SER A 176 11.06 -16.16 55.20
CA SER A 176 12.23 -17.05 55.28
C SER A 176 13.16 -16.67 56.43
N THR A 177 13.52 -15.39 56.59
CA THR A 177 14.38 -14.95 57.71
C THR A 177 13.71 -15.12 59.08
N ARG A 178 12.38 -14.98 59.18
CA ARG A 178 11.65 -15.28 60.43
C ARG A 178 11.67 -16.78 60.75
N LEU A 179 11.43 -17.62 59.75
CA LEU A 179 11.45 -19.07 59.89
C LEU A 179 12.84 -19.57 60.31
N GLU A 180 13.90 -19.11 59.65
CA GLU A 180 15.29 -19.41 60.00
C GLU A 180 15.62 -19.01 61.45
N LYS A 181 15.23 -17.81 61.88
CA LYS A 181 15.44 -17.35 63.26
C LYS A 181 14.68 -18.20 64.28
N GLN A 182 13.42 -18.54 64.01
CA GLN A 182 12.60 -19.34 64.91
C GLN A 182 13.09 -20.79 64.99
N GLN A 183 13.54 -21.36 63.86
CA GLN A 183 14.14 -22.69 63.82
C GLN A 183 15.51 -22.74 64.51
N ALA A 184 16.32 -21.68 64.40
CA ALA A 184 17.57 -21.55 65.14
C ALA A 184 17.32 -21.44 66.66
N ALA A 185 16.40 -20.57 67.08
CA ALA A 185 16.04 -20.41 68.50
C ALA A 185 15.47 -21.72 69.10
N SER A 186 14.55 -22.37 68.41
CA SER A 186 13.99 -23.66 68.86
C SER A 186 15.06 -24.76 68.94
N LYS A 187 16.04 -24.77 68.02
CA LYS A 187 17.18 -25.69 68.07
C LYS A 187 18.11 -25.40 69.26
N GLU A 188 18.34 -24.13 69.58
CA GLU A 188 19.15 -23.72 70.74
C GLU A 188 18.45 -24.08 72.06
N GLU A 189 17.15 -23.80 72.19
CA GLU A 189 16.33 -24.25 73.32
C GLU A 189 16.36 -25.77 73.48
N LEU A 190 16.25 -26.52 72.37
CA LEU A 190 16.30 -27.98 72.37
C LEU A 190 17.67 -28.50 72.84
N GLU A 191 18.79 -27.91 72.39
CA GLU A 191 20.13 -28.27 72.88
C GLU A 191 20.33 -27.89 74.37
N VAL A 192 19.72 -26.81 74.86
CA VAL A 192 19.71 -26.47 76.31
C VAL A 192 18.91 -27.51 77.11
N VAL A 193 17.73 -27.92 76.65
CA VAL A 193 16.92 -28.97 77.29
C VAL A 193 17.67 -30.30 77.29
N LYS A 194 18.24 -30.68 76.15
CA LYS A 194 19.07 -31.88 75.97
C LYS A 194 20.31 -31.86 76.86
N GLY A 195 20.98 -30.72 77.00
CA GLY A 195 22.10 -30.54 77.93
C GLY A 195 21.69 -30.78 79.39
N LYS A 196 20.56 -30.22 79.82
CA LYS A 196 19.99 -30.48 81.17
C LYS A 196 19.58 -31.94 81.36
N MET A 197 18.97 -32.56 80.36
CA MET A 197 18.56 -33.97 80.37
C MET A 197 19.77 -34.90 80.53
N MET A 198 20.84 -34.69 79.75
CA MET A 198 22.05 -35.51 79.80
C MET A 198 22.90 -35.26 81.06
N ALA A 199 22.69 -34.15 81.77
CA ALA A 199 23.28 -33.90 83.09
C ALA A 199 22.56 -34.65 84.23
N CYS A 200 21.35 -35.18 83.99
CA CYS A 200 20.60 -35.97 84.97
C CYS A 200 20.94 -37.47 84.87
N LYS A 201 21.50 -38.04 85.95
CA LYS A 201 21.92 -39.45 86.02
C LYS A 201 20.83 -40.48 85.75
N HIS A 202 19.55 -40.14 85.94
CA HIS A 202 18.43 -41.05 85.65
C HIS A 202 17.93 -40.91 84.20
N CYS A 203 18.06 -39.73 83.60
CA CYS A 203 17.55 -39.46 82.25
C CYS A 203 18.57 -39.81 81.15
N SER A 204 19.88 -39.72 81.42
CA SER A 204 20.95 -40.10 80.48
C SER A 204 20.91 -41.56 80.01
N ASP A 205 20.34 -42.42 80.85
CA ASP A 205 20.29 -43.87 80.62
C ASP A 205 19.05 -44.25 79.80
N ILE A 206 17.96 -43.50 79.96
CA ILE A 206 16.67 -43.69 79.29
C ILE A 206 16.66 -43.04 77.89
N PHE A 207 17.34 -41.91 77.71
CA PHE A 207 17.40 -41.18 76.44
C PHE A 207 18.79 -41.23 75.79
N SER A 208 18.86 -41.06 74.47
CA SER A 208 20.10 -40.91 73.74
C SER A 208 20.55 -39.44 73.66
N LYS A 209 21.79 -39.24 73.16
CA LYS A 209 22.07 -38.00 72.43
C LYS A 209 21.10 -37.88 71.25
N GLU A 210 20.83 -36.68 70.77
CA GLU A 210 19.83 -36.40 69.74
C GLU A 210 18.37 -36.76 70.16
N GLY A 211 18.12 -37.08 71.44
CA GLY A 211 16.81 -36.96 72.11
C GLY A 211 15.86 -38.16 72.06
N ALA A 212 16.24 -39.29 71.45
CA ALA A 212 15.36 -40.46 71.31
C ALA A 212 15.33 -41.35 72.56
N LEU A 213 14.20 -42.04 72.78
CA LEU A 213 14.04 -43.05 73.84
C LEU A 213 14.80 -44.34 73.50
N LYS A 214 15.62 -44.83 74.43
CA LYS A 214 16.28 -46.14 74.35
C LYS A 214 15.35 -47.25 74.89
N LEU A 215 14.30 -47.57 74.15
CA LEU A 215 13.40 -48.68 74.47
C LEU A 215 13.33 -49.70 73.33
N ALA A 216 13.39 -50.98 73.70
CA ALA A 216 13.13 -52.10 72.81
C ALA A 216 11.64 -52.18 72.48
N ALA A 217 11.30 -52.72 71.30
CA ALA A 217 9.94 -52.73 70.78
C ALA A 217 8.96 -53.53 71.65
N THR A 218 7.78 -52.95 71.91
CA THR A 218 6.51 -53.70 71.94
C THR A 218 5.33 -52.77 71.67
N SER A 219 4.32 -53.31 71.00
CA SER A 219 3.14 -52.60 70.50
C SER A 219 2.16 -52.20 71.60
N ARG A 220 1.53 -51.04 71.40
CA ARG A 220 0.19 -50.73 71.94
C ARG A 220 -0.66 -50.11 70.85
N GLU A 221 -1.72 -50.82 70.50
CA GLU A 221 -2.88 -50.26 69.82
C GLU A 221 -3.67 -49.43 70.85
N ASP A 222 -4.01 -48.19 70.52
CA ASP A 222 -5.36 -47.60 70.63
C ASP A 222 -5.34 -46.13 70.11
N GLN A 223 -6.51 -45.64 69.68
CA GLN A 223 -6.82 -44.23 69.35
C GLN A 223 -6.22 -43.63 68.08
N GLY A 224 -6.47 -44.29 66.95
CA GLY A 224 -6.41 -43.69 65.62
C GLY A 224 -7.81 -43.49 65.03
N ILE A 225 -8.51 -42.40 65.41
CA ILE A 225 -9.78 -42.00 64.79
C ILE A 225 -9.75 -40.52 64.37
N GLU A 226 -9.29 -39.59 65.21
CA GLU A 226 -9.26 -38.15 64.84
C GLU A 226 -8.14 -37.78 63.83
N THR A 227 -7.05 -38.54 63.76
CA THR A 227 -5.90 -38.24 62.89
C THR A 227 -6.04 -38.76 61.45
N ASP A 228 -6.97 -39.68 61.18
CA ASP A 228 -7.16 -40.20 59.81
C ASP A 228 -8.04 -39.26 58.98
N ASP A 229 -9.04 -38.60 59.59
CA ASP A 229 -9.88 -37.58 58.95
C ASP A 229 -9.06 -36.35 58.51
N GLU A 230 -8.18 -35.80 59.36
CA GLU A 230 -7.29 -34.69 58.96
C GLU A 230 -6.31 -35.11 57.86
N LYS A 231 -5.75 -36.32 57.95
CA LYS A 231 -4.82 -36.87 56.97
C LYS A 231 -5.49 -37.15 55.62
N ASP A 232 -6.74 -37.62 55.60
CA ASP A 232 -7.51 -37.81 54.37
C ASP A 232 -8.05 -36.49 53.80
N SER A 233 -8.37 -35.52 54.65
CA SER A 233 -8.63 -34.13 54.24
C SER A 233 -7.40 -33.50 53.55
N LEU A 234 -6.20 -33.64 54.13
CA LEU A 234 -4.94 -33.19 53.52
C LEU A 234 -4.63 -33.92 52.20
N LYS A 235 -4.80 -35.25 52.13
CA LYS A 235 -4.69 -36.01 50.86
C LYS A 235 -5.74 -35.60 49.82
N LYS A 236 -6.90 -35.11 50.24
CA LYS A 236 -7.95 -34.61 49.33
C LYS A 236 -7.54 -33.25 48.79
N GLN A 237 -7.15 -32.31 49.64
CA GLN A 237 -6.62 -30.99 49.23
C GLN A 237 -5.39 -31.11 48.33
N LEU A 238 -4.49 -32.06 48.59
CA LEU A 238 -3.32 -32.29 47.76
C LEU A 238 -3.69 -32.77 46.35
N ARG A 239 -4.69 -33.67 46.23
CA ARG A 239 -5.24 -34.08 44.92
C ARG A 239 -6.00 -32.97 44.21
N GLU A 240 -6.72 -32.13 44.95
CA GLU A 240 -7.41 -30.94 44.41
C GLU A 240 -6.38 -29.96 43.80
N MET A 241 -5.32 -29.65 44.54
CA MET A 241 -4.19 -28.82 44.10
C MET A 241 -3.42 -29.42 42.91
N GLU A 242 -3.24 -30.75 42.87
CA GLU A 242 -2.63 -31.45 41.73
C GLU A 242 -3.51 -31.35 40.46
N LEU A 243 -4.84 -31.41 40.61
CA LEU A 243 -5.80 -31.25 39.52
C LEU A 243 -5.79 -29.81 38.99
N GLU A 244 -5.87 -28.81 39.87
CA GLU A 244 -5.77 -27.38 39.51
C GLU A 244 -4.44 -27.06 38.82
N LEU A 245 -3.33 -27.63 39.29
CA LEU A 245 -2.01 -27.48 38.68
C LEU A 245 -1.96 -28.13 37.29
N ALA A 246 -2.57 -29.31 37.09
CA ALA A 246 -2.68 -29.96 35.79
C ALA A 246 -3.53 -29.14 34.81
N GLN A 247 -4.66 -28.60 35.27
CA GLN A 247 -5.57 -27.78 34.48
C GLN A 247 -4.94 -26.42 34.10
N THR A 248 -4.21 -25.79 35.02
CA THR A 248 -3.44 -24.57 34.76
C THR A 248 -2.31 -24.83 33.75
N LYS A 249 -1.62 -25.98 33.84
CA LYS A 249 -0.60 -26.38 32.85
C LYS A 249 -1.21 -26.60 31.46
N LEU A 250 -2.41 -27.18 31.37
CA LEU A 250 -3.11 -27.36 30.10
C LEU A 250 -3.45 -26.00 29.47
N GLN A 251 -4.06 -25.08 30.22
CA GLN A 251 -4.34 -23.71 29.77
C GLN A 251 -3.08 -22.96 29.32
N LEU A 252 -1.95 -23.14 30.00
CA LEU A 252 -0.67 -22.55 29.60
C LEU A 252 -0.15 -23.11 28.26
N VAL A 253 -0.35 -24.41 28.00
CA VAL A 253 0.01 -25.02 26.70
C VAL A 253 -0.90 -24.52 25.58
N GLU A 254 -2.21 -24.49 25.81
CA GLU A 254 -3.20 -23.94 24.86
C GLU A 254 -2.89 -22.48 24.52
N ALA A 255 -2.62 -21.65 25.52
CA ALA A 255 -2.22 -20.25 25.32
C ALA A 255 -0.91 -20.12 24.52
N LYS A 256 0.10 -20.95 24.80
CA LYS A 256 1.36 -20.96 24.04
C LYS A 256 1.15 -21.36 22.58
N CYS A 257 0.39 -22.42 22.31
CA CYS A 257 0.04 -22.81 20.94
C CYS A 257 -0.72 -21.69 20.23
N LYS A 258 -1.63 -20.98 20.93
CA LYS A 258 -2.36 -19.86 20.33
C LYS A 258 -1.48 -18.65 20.01
N ILE A 259 -0.49 -18.35 20.86
CA ILE A 259 0.53 -17.31 20.60
C ILE A 259 1.36 -17.70 19.38
N GLN A 260 1.85 -18.94 19.31
CA GLN A 260 2.67 -19.41 18.19
C GLN A 260 1.92 -19.37 16.85
N GLU A 261 0.63 -19.72 16.83
CA GLU A 261 -0.24 -19.57 15.66
C GLU A 261 -0.39 -18.10 15.24
N LEU A 262 -0.64 -17.19 16.17
CA LEU A 262 -0.74 -15.75 15.89
C LEU A 262 0.58 -15.15 15.41
N GLU A 263 1.72 -15.62 15.92
CA GLU A 263 3.05 -15.23 15.43
C GLU A 263 3.29 -15.70 13.99
N HIS A 264 2.85 -16.91 13.63
CA HIS A 264 2.92 -17.41 12.27
C HIS A 264 2.03 -16.62 11.30
N GLN A 265 0.77 -16.36 11.69
CA GLN A 265 -0.16 -15.52 10.91
C GLN A 265 0.37 -14.10 10.71
N ARG A 266 0.95 -13.48 11.76
CA ARG A 266 1.63 -12.18 11.66
C ARG A 266 2.81 -12.24 10.69
N GLY A 267 3.60 -13.30 10.71
CA GLY A 267 4.72 -13.52 9.78
C GLY A 267 4.26 -13.65 8.33
N ALA A 268 3.18 -14.38 8.08
CA ALA A 268 2.57 -14.51 6.75
C ALA A 268 2.08 -13.14 6.22
N LEU A 269 1.27 -12.42 7.00
CA LEU A 269 0.79 -11.07 6.65
C LEU A 269 1.94 -10.08 6.43
N MET A 270 3.01 -10.16 7.22
CA MET A 270 4.19 -9.31 7.05
C MET A 270 4.92 -9.60 5.72
N ASN A 271 5.02 -10.87 5.34
CA ASN A 271 5.57 -11.28 4.04
C ASN A 271 4.68 -10.85 2.87
N GLU A 272 3.36 -10.94 3.00
CA GLU A 272 2.41 -10.45 1.99
C GLU A 272 2.52 -8.93 1.79
N ILE A 273 2.58 -8.14 2.88
CA ILE A 273 2.79 -6.70 2.82
C ILE A 273 4.14 -6.36 2.15
N GLN A 274 5.21 -7.08 2.50
CA GLN A 274 6.53 -6.89 1.89
C GLN A 274 6.53 -7.26 0.40
N ALA A 275 5.84 -8.33 0.00
CA ALA A 275 5.69 -8.75 -1.38
C ALA A 275 4.84 -7.75 -2.20
N ALA A 276 3.73 -7.28 -1.64
CA ALA A 276 2.89 -6.23 -2.24
C ALA A 276 3.67 -4.93 -2.43
N LYS A 277 4.43 -4.51 -1.42
CA LYS A 277 5.35 -3.35 -1.48
C LYS A 277 6.38 -3.52 -2.59
N ASN A 278 7.08 -4.66 -2.66
CA ASN A 278 8.08 -4.92 -3.70
C ASN A 278 7.45 -5.01 -5.12
N SER A 279 6.24 -5.56 -5.24
CA SER A 279 5.48 -5.58 -6.50
C SER A 279 5.06 -4.16 -6.92
N TRP A 280 4.63 -3.33 -5.99
CA TRP A 280 4.27 -1.93 -6.24
C TRP A 280 5.48 -1.09 -6.64
N PHE A 281 6.60 -1.18 -5.92
CA PHE A 281 7.84 -0.49 -6.29
C PHE A 281 8.35 -0.90 -7.67
N SER A 282 8.37 -2.21 -7.98
CA SER A 282 8.85 -2.69 -9.29
C SER A 282 7.91 -2.32 -10.45
N LYS A 283 6.58 -2.42 -10.27
CA LYS A 283 5.60 -1.98 -11.29
C LYS A 283 5.67 -0.47 -11.53
N THR A 284 5.75 0.34 -10.47
CA THR A 284 5.82 1.80 -10.56
C THR A 284 7.15 2.25 -11.19
N LEU A 285 8.30 1.69 -10.78
CA LEU A 285 9.60 2.00 -11.39
C LEU A 285 9.69 1.56 -12.85
N ASN A 286 9.18 0.38 -13.20
CA ASN A 286 9.17 -0.08 -14.60
C ASN A 286 8.23 0.77 -15.46
N SER A 287 7.06 1.17 -14.95
CA SER A 287 6.12 2.05 -15.67
C SER A 287 6.70 3.46 -15.88
N ILE A 288 7.48 3.99 -14.93
CA ILE A 288 8.20 5.25 -15.09
C ILE A 288 9.33 5.11 -16.13
N LYS A 289 10.04 3.97 -16.14
CA LYS A 289 11.08 3.68 -17.14
C LYS A 289 10.54 3.48 -18.56
N THR A 290 9.34 2.96 -18.75
CA THR A 290 8.71 2.93 -20.09
C THR A 290 8.14 4.29 -20.51
N ALA A 291 7.78 5.16 -19.56
CA ALA A 291 7.38 6.54 -19.88
C ALA A 291 8.58 7.45 -20.25
N THR A 292 9.79 7.14 -19.76
CA THR A 292 11.04 7.80 -20.18
C THR A 292 11.87 6.92 -21.13
N GLY A 293 11.33 6.70 -22.32
CA GLY A 293 11.94 5.89 -23.38
C GLY A 293 13.17 6.50 -24.04
N THR A 294 14.31 6.55 -23.34
CA THR A 294 15.64 6.61 -23.98
C THR A 294 16.18 5.20 -24.19
N GLN A 295 16.23 4.74 -25.44
CA GLN A 295 16.94 3.51 -25.80
C GLN A 295 18.45 3.71 -25.60
N PRO A 296 19.18 2.73 -25.01
CA PRO A 296 20.62 2.66 -25.17
C PRO A 296 20.96 2.25 -26.62
N LEU A 297 21.89 2.96 -27.27
CA LEU A 297 22.38 2.56 -28.59
C LEU A 297 23.07 1.18 -28.53
N GLN A 298 22.81 0.36 -29.54
CA GLN A 298 23.58 -0.86 -29.79
C GLN A 298 24.98 -0.51 -30.32
N PRO A 299 26.06 -1.19 -29.89
CA PRO A 299 27.37 -1.06 -30.52
C PRO A 299 27.35 -1.61 -31.96
N ALA A 300 28.03 -0.91 -32.88
CA ALA A 300 28.12 -1.31 -34.28
C ALA A 300 28.93 -2.63 -34.49
N PRO A 301 28.70 -3.38 -35.57
CA PRO A 301 29.46 -4.60 -35.86
C PRO A 301 30.91 -4.28 -36.23
N VAL A 302 31.87 -4.99 -35.63
CA VAL A 302 33.29 -4.89 -35.99
C VAL A 302 33.58 -5.74 -37.22
N THR A 303 34.02 -5.10 -38.30
CA THR A 303 34.54 -5.78 -39.50
C THR A 303 35.86 -6.48 -39.20
N GLN A 304 35.95 -7.78 -39.50
CA GLN A 304 37.20 -8.55 -39.41
C GLN A 304 38.11 -8.27 -40.63
N PRO A 305 39.45 -8.22 -40.45
CA PRO A 305 40.39 -8.20 -41.57
C PRO A 305 40.53 -9.59 -42.22
N PRO A 306 41.06 -9.69 -43.46
CA PRO A 306 41.19 -10.97 -44.15
C PRO A 306 42.21 -11.89 -43.49
N LYS A 307 41.95 -13.21 -43.52
CA LYS A 307 42.98 -14.21 -43.22
C LYS A 307 43.85 -14.45 -44.45
N GLU A 308 45.13 -14.16 -44.33
CA GLU A 308 46.15 -14.79 -45.17
C GLU A 308 46.36 -16.25 -44.74
N SER A 309 46.48 -17.16 -45.70
CA SER A 309 47.57 -18.16 -45.80
C SER A 309 47.10 -19.48 -46.42
N THR A 310 47.66 -19.77 -47.60
CA THR A 310 47.92 -21.11 -48.19
C THR A 310 46.73 -22.00 -48.54
#